data_AF-A0A1Z4QQE2-F1
#
_entry.id   AF-A0A1Z4QQE2-F1
#
_cell.length_a   1.000
_cell.length_b   1.000
_cell.length_c   1.000
_cell.angle_alpha   90.00
_cell.angle_beta   90.00
_cell.angle_gamma   90.00
#
_symmetry.space_group_name_H-M   'P 1'
#
loop_
_entity.id
_entity.type
_entity.pdbx_description
1 polymer ?
#
loop_
_entity_poly.entity_id
_entity_poly.type
_entity_poly.pdbx_seq_one_letter_code
_entity_poly.pdbx_strand_id
1 'polypeptide(L)'
;MDNKFPGINAELVQRLFARGEAFDSEGFISFFTDAPVYQFANFDVCLDKTSIKKSADEFFSKISAVYHEIKMIWEVNNFVFVEMDVLYWRKDNSMVTLPCTDVFRIEGEKISELRIFMDVNPVFDPSISVTEKTSVFTENEGKKLIPPSTMKRFYTEHPEGRERVSTGFAPKWSINRPKWPISATSSGDLLSKAEKMVEVLTAEDWEAFYPYFTEDLFYKVGANDPLHGPKGAAGFLSDFYKIIKPTKHDIRGTWQIGNTVIIEMDANYKRVSDGKKITVPCTDIYRFQGDLIKEWRVYPDMSPVEVA
;
A
#
# COMPACT_ATOMS: atom_id res chain seq x y z
N MET A 1 26.29 0.28 10.37
CA MET A 1 25.93 0.21 8.93
C MET A 1 25.91 -1.26 8.58
N ASP A 2 24.74 -1.80 8.25
CA ASP A 2 24.64 -3.21 7.88
C ASP A 2 25.10 -3.38 6.43
N ASN A 3 26.24 -4.03 6.24
CA ASN A 3 26.81 -4.35 4.93
C ASN A 3 26.04 -5.50 4.25
N LYS A 4 24.72 -5.35 4.08
CA LYS A 4 23.92 -6.24 3.25
C LYS A 4 24.11 -5.89 1.77
N PHE A 5 24.16 -6.90 0.91
CA PHE A 5 24.04 -6.68 -0.53
C PHE A 5 22.63 -6.14 -0.85
N PRO A 6 22.50 -5.15 -1.75
CA PRO A 6 21.20 -4.66 -2.19
C PRO A 6 20.34 -5.79 -2.77
N GLY A 7 19.05 -5.80 -2.41
CA GLY A 7 18.05 -6.78 -2.85
C GLY A 7 17.76 -7.92 -1.87
N ILE A 8 18.59 -8.12 -0.83
CA ILE A 8 18.39 -9.19 0.18
C ILE A 8 17.07 -9.02 0.95
N ASN A 9 16.70 -7.79 1.31
CA ASN A 9 15.49 -7.53 2.08
C ASN A 9 14.24 -7.61 1.17
N ALA A 10 14.37 -7.22 -0.09
CA ALA A 10 13.33 -7.36 -1.12
C ALA A 10 13.10 -8.84 -1.50
N GLU A 11 14.14 -9.67 -1.47
CA GLU A 11 14.00 -11.13 -1.59
C GLU A 11 13.31 -11.73 -0.35
N LEU A 12 13.69 -11.31 0.86
CA LEU A 12 13.05 -11.71 2.11
C LEU A 12 11.53 -11.43 2.10
N VAL A 13 11.13 -10.25 1.60
CA VAL A 13 9.72 -9.86 1.44
C VAL A 13 8.98 -10.69 0.39
N GLN A 14 9.58 -10.96 -0.78
CA GLN A 14 8.98 -11.88 -1.78
C GLN A 14 8.79 -13.29 -1.21
N ARG A 15 9.76 -13.79 -0.44
CA ARG A 15 9.69 -15.09 0.24
C ARG A 15 8.59 -15.12 1.31
N LEU A 16 8.35 -14.01 2.01
CA LEU A 16 7.20 -13.86 2.92
C LEU A 16 5.86 -13.89 2.17
N PHE A 17 5.71 -13.12 1.08
CA PHE A 17 4.48 -13.16 0.28
C PHE A 17 4.19 -14.58 -0.24
N ALA A 18 5.21 -15.36 -0.59
CA ALA A 18 5.06 -16.77 -0.96
C ALA A 18 4.60 -17.71 0.18
N ARG A 19 4.57 -17.23 1.43
CA ARG A 19 3.89 -17.88 2.56
C ARG A 19 2.41 -17.51 2.57
N GLY A 20 2.11 -16.22 2.45
CA GLY A 20 0.74 -15.69 2.38
C GLY A 20 -0.08 -16.28 1.23
N GLU A 21 0.44 -16.28 0.00
CA GLU A 21 -0.26 -16.80 -1.18
C GLU A 21 -0.48 -18.32 -1.17
N ALA A 22 0.26 -19.05 -0.33
CA ALA A 22 0.12 -20.48 -0.12
C ALA A 22 -0.78 -20.85 1.08
N PHE A 23 -1.26 -19.86 1.84
CA PHE A 23 -1.90 -20.01 3.16
C PHE A 23 -1.02 -20.78 4.18
N ASP A 24 0.28 -20.52 4.16
CA ASP A 24 1.30 -21.13 5.02
C ASP A 24 1.56 -20.22 6.24
N SER A 25 0.62 -20.15 7.20
CA SER A 25 0.72 -19.24 8.36
C SER A 25 1.86 -19.59 9.31
N GLU A 26 2.16 -20.87 9.50
CA GLU A 26 3.35 -21.35 10.25
C GLU A 26 4.65 -20.88 9.58
N GLY A 27 4.77 -21.07 8.27
CA GLY A 27 5.90 -20.57 7.51
C GLY A 27 5.98 -19.04 7.49
N PHE A 28 4.84 -18.33 7.47
CA PHE A 28 4.77 -16.87 7.50
C PHE A 28 5.36 -16.29 8.79
N ILE A 29 4.97 -16.80 9.96
CA ILE A 29 5.51 -16.28 11.24
C ILE A 29 7.00 -16.57 11.45
N SER A 30 7.57 -17.53 10.72
CA SER A 30 9.01 -17.82 10.78
C SER A 30 9.91 -16.68 10.29
N PHE A 31 9.37 -15.72 9.54
CA PHE A 31 10.10 -14.54 9.03
C PHE A 31 10.29 -13.43 10.06
N PHE A 32 9.51 -13.45 11.14
CA PHE A 32 9.47 -12.37 12.14
C PHE A 32 10.52 -12.54 13.24
N THR A 33 10.90 -11.43 13.88
CA THR A 33 11.64 -11.42 15.17
C THR A 33 10.77 -12.01 16.28
N ASP A 34 11.35 -12.25 17.46
CA ASP A 34 10.57 -12.79 18.60
C ASP A 34 9.70 -11.74 19.31
N ALA A 35 9.95 -10.45 19.06
CA ALA A 35 9.10 -9.34 19.47
C ALA A 35 8.72 -8.47 18.23
N PRO A 36 7.87 -8.99 17.33
CA PRO A 36 7.48 -8.29 16.11
C PRO A 36 6.31 -7.33 16.32
N VAL A 37 6.16 -6.38 15.41
CA VAL A 37 4.95 -5.56 15.26
C VAL A 37 4.31 -5.87 13.91
N TYR A 38 3.03 -6.20 13.89
CA TYR A 38 2.27 -6.44 12.66
C TYR A 38 0.92 -5.75 12.72
N GLN A 39 0.55 -5.07 11.63
CA GLN A 39 -0.78 -4.48 11.49
C GLN A 39 -1.29 -4.60 10.06
N PHE A 40 -2.52 -5.11 9.91
CA PHE A 40 -3.25 -5.16 8.65
C PHE A 40 -4.34 -4.08 8.68
N ALA A 41 -4.21 -3.04 7.84
CA ALA A 41 -5.17 -1.93 7.76
C ALA A 41 -5.52 -1.39 9.16
N ASN A 42 -6.81 -1.16 9.46
CA ASN A 42 -7.26 -0.73 10.78
C ASN A 42 -7.47 -1.87 11.80
N PHE A 43 -7.01 -3.09 11.55
CA PHE A 43 -7.11 -4.18 12.54
C PHE A 43 -6.17 -3.96 13.74
N ASP A 44 -6.45 -4.66 14.83
CA ASP A 44 -5.64 -4.65 16.05
C ASP A 44 -4.17 -5.01 15.77
N VAL A 45 -3.26 -4.26 16.38
CA VAL A 45 -1.82 -4.50 16.27
C VAL A 45 -1.45 -5.82 16.96
N CYS A 46 -0.86 -6.72 16.20
CA CYS A 46 -0.27 -7.96 16.71
C CYS A 46 1.16 -7.67 17.19
N LEU A 47 1.48 -8.08 18.42
CA LEU A 47 2.75 -7.78 19.11
C LEU A 47 3.59 -9.05 19.40
N ASP A 48 3.15 -10.20 18.91
CA ASP A 48 3.84 -11.48 19.02
C ASP A 48 3.54 -12.39 17.82
N LYS A 49 4.35 -13.45 17.65
CA LYS A 49 4.15 -14.42 16.54
C LYS A 49 2.80 -15.14 16.59
N THR A 50 2.23 -15.36 17.77
CA THR A 50 0.98 -16.11 17.94
C THR A 50 -0.23 -15.30 17.45
N SER A 51 -0.28 -14.01 17.79
CA SER A 51 -1.28 -13.06 17.33
C SER A 51 -1.18 -12.82 15.81
N ILE A 52 0.04 -12.70 15.27
CA ILE A 52 0.26 -12.65 13.80
C ILE A 52 -0.31 -13.89 13.13
N LYS A 53 0.03 -15.09 13.63
CA LYS A 53 -0.46 -16.36 13.07
C LYS A 53 -1.99 -16.41 13.06
N LYS A 54 -2.60 -16.06 14.20
CA LYS A 54 -4.06 -16.02 14.36
C LYS A 54 -4.71 -15.05 13.36
N SER A 55 -4.17 -13.83 13.22
CA SER A 55 -4.66 -12.84 12.26
C SER A 55 -4.58 -13.35 10.81
N ALA A 56 -3.46 -13.97 10.44
CA ALA A 56 -3.28 -14.61 9.14
C ALA A 56 -4.25 -15.78 8.91
N ASP A 57 -4.41 -16.70 9.86
CA ASP A 57 -5.35 -17.83 9.77
C ASP A 57 -6.81 -17.33 9.63
N GLU A 58 -7.21 -16.35 10.44
CA GLU A 58 -8.53 -15.72 10.36
C GLU A 58 -8.76 -15.03 9.02
N PHE A 59 -7.75 -14.35 8.47
CA PHE A 59 -7.84 -13.74 7.14
C PHE A 59 -7.92 -14.80 6.02
N PHE A 60 -7.05 -15.81 6.01
CA PHE A 60 -7.08 -16.91 5.05
C PHE A 60 -8.40 -17.69 5.08
N SER A 61 -9.05 -17.78 6.25
CA SER A 61 -10.38 -18.39 6.37
C SER A 61 -11.46 -17.67 5.56
N LYS A 62 -11.30 -16.35 5.31
CA LYS A 62 -12.27 -15.49 4.62
C LYS A 62 -12.08 -15.41 3.10
N ILE A 63 -10.95 -15.89 2.58
CA ILE A 63 -10.61 -15.84 1.13
C ILE A 63 -10.29 -17.23 0.56
N SER A 64 -10.43 -17.39 -0.75
CA SER A 64 -10.09 -18.60 -1.50
C SER A 64 -8.65 -18.58 -2.00
N ALA A 65 -8.14 -17.39 -2.35
CA ALA A 65 -6.75 -17.13 -2.72
C ALA A 65 -6.39 -15.64 -2.59
N VAL A 66 -5.09 -15.35 -2.50
CA VAL A 66 -4.51 -13.99 -2.58
C VAL A 66 -3.31 -14.00 -3.53
N TYR A 67 -3.13 -12.94 -4.33
CA TYR A 67 -1.94 -12.73 -5.17
C TYR A 67 -1.47 -11.28 -5.10
N HIS A 68 -0.15 -11.07 -4.94
CA HIS A 68 0.48 -9.76 -4.87
C HIS A 68 1.10 -9.41 -6.23
N GLU A 69 0.43 -8.57 -7.01
CA GLU A 69 0.99 -7.99 -8.23
C GLU A 69 1.79 -6.73 -7.86
N ILE A 70 3.02 -6.98 -7.41
CA ILE A 70 3.97 -5.93 -7.00
C ILE A 70 4.28 -5.01 -8.18
N LYS A 71 3.89 -3.73 -8.08
CA LYS A 71 4.25 -2.67 -9.04
C LYS A 71 5.70 -2.25 -8.85
N MET A 72 6.08 -1.99 -7.60
CA MET A 72 7.42 -1.59 -7.20
C MET A 72 7.77 -2.19 -5.84
N ILE A 73 9.06 -2.50 -5.65
CA ILE A 73 9.66 -2.82 -4.36
C ILE A 73 10.95 -2.02 -4.21
N TRP A 74 11.14 -1.39 -3.06
CA TRP A 74 12.27 -0.52 -2.79
C TRP A 74 12.89 -0.82 -1.42
N GLU A 75 14.21 -0.87 -1.35
CA GLU A 75 14.96 -0.95 -0.09
C GLU A 75 15.54 0.42 0.26
N VAL A 76 15.38 0.85 1.51
CA VAL A 76 16.05 2.04 2.06
C VAL A 76 16.57 1.72 3.44
N ASN A 77 17.88 1.57 3.58
CA ASN A 77 18.53 1.09 4.81
C ASN A 77 17.94 -0.26 5.27
N ASN A 78 17.28 -0.29 6.42
CA ASN A 78 16.60 -1.46 6.97
C ASN A 78 15.07 -1.45 6.72
N PHE A 79 14.57 -0.57 5.86
CA PHE A 79 13.17 -0.54 5.44
C PHE A 79 12.99 -1.17 4.06
N VAL A 80 11.84 -1.80 3.84
CA VAL A 80 11.36 -2.19 2.50
C VAL A 80 9.97 -1.61 2.29
N PHE A 81 9.75 -1.00 1.13
CA PHE A 81 8.46 -0.47 0.70
C PHE A 81 7.97 -1.28 -0.48
N VAL A 82 6.70 -1.70 -0.47
CA VAL A 82 6.07 -2.40 -1.58
C VAL A 82 4.80 -1.67 -1.97
N GLU A 83 4.70 -1.20 -3.22
CA GLU A 83 3.45 -0.72 -3.80
C GLU A 83 2.92 -1.79 -4.76
N MET A 84 1.67 -2.21 -4.59
CA MET A 84 1.13 -3.37 -5.29
C MET A 84 -0.40 -3.32 -5.44
N ASP A 85 -0.90 -4.05 -6.42
CA ASP A 85 -2.29 -4.52 -6.38
C ASP A 85 -2.32 -5.87 -5.69
N VAL A 86 -3.22 -6.04 -4.73
CA VAL A 86 -3.51 -7.35 -4.12
C VAL A 86 -4.83 -7.86 -4.67
N LEU A 87 -4.77 -9.02 -5.33
CA LEU A 87 -5.92 -9.69 -5.93
C LEU A 87 -6.43 -10.75 -4.96
N TYR A 88 -7.67 -10.60 -4.53
CA TYR A 88 -8.35 -11.55 -3.63
C TYR A 88 -9.44 -12.30 -4.38
N TRP A 89 -9.45 -13.63 -4.26
CA TRP A 89 -10.58 -14.46 -4.63
C TRP A 89 -11.40 -14.68 -3.37
N ARG A 90 -12.66 -14.23 -3.36
CA ARG A 90 -13.59 -14.38 -2.22
C ARG A 90 -14.15 -15.81 -2.17
N LYS A 91 -14.89 -16.15 -1.11
CA LYS A 91 -15.55 -17.48 -0.96
C LYS A 91 -16.77 -17.67 -1.86
N ASP A 92 -17.35 -16.58 -2.37
CA ASP A 92 -18.45 -16.60 -3.37
C ASP A 92 -17.95 -16.78 -4.82
N ASN A 93 -16.64 -17.00 -5.00
CA ASN A 93 -15.92 -17.06 -6.29
C ASN A 93 -15.80 -15.74 -7.06
N SER A 94 -16.27 -14.63 -6.50
CA SER A 94 -15.94 -13.30 -7.03
C SER A 94 -14.45 -12.98 -6.79
N MET A 95 -13.93 -12.02 -7.55
CA MET A 95 -12.57 -11.50 -7.39
C MET A 95 -12.64 -10.01 -7.13
N VAL A 96 -11.69 -9.48 -6.37
CA VAL A 96 -11.47 -8.04 -6.20
C VAL A 96 -9.98 -7.74 -6.22
N THR A 97 -9.62 -6.62 -6.84
CA THR A 97 -8.26 -6.08 -6.87
C THR A 97 -8.24 -4.81 -6.04
N LEU A 98 -7.33 -4.71 -5.08
CA LEU A 98 -7.24 -3.57 -4.17
C LEU A 98 -5.81 -3.01 -4.15
N PRO A 99 -5.63 -1.69 -4.26
CA PRO A 99 -4.32 -1.06 -4.16
C PRO A 99 -3.83 -1.12 -2.71
N CYS A 100 -2.56 -1.51 -2.52
CA CYS A 100 -1.94 -1.72 -1.22
C CYS A 100 -0.52 -1.14 -1.19
N THR A 101 -0.13 -0.62 -0.03
CA THR A 101 1.27 -0.30 0.27
C THR A 101 1.69 -1.01 1.55
N ASP A 102 2.80 -1.75 1.50
CA ASP A 102 3.39 -2.38 2.69
C ASP A 102 4.68 -1.65 3.09
N VAL A 103 4.84 -1.42 4.39
CA VAL A 103 6.06 -0.91 5.01
C VAL A 103 6.63 -1.97 5.95
N PHE A 104 7.84 -2.43 5.63
CA PHE A 104 8.59 -3.40 6.43
C PHE A 104 9.74 -2.71 7.14
N ARG A 105 10.00 -3.09 8.41
CA ARG A 105 11.26 -2.85 9.11
C ARG A 105 11.96 -4.19 9.33
N ILE A 106 13.24 -4.22 8.98
CA ILE A 106 14.10 -5.40 9.09
C ILE A 106 15.07 -5.21 10.27
N GLU A 107 15.31 -6.28 11.01
CA GLU A 107 16.29 -6.38 12.08
C GLU A 107 17.07 -7.70 11.90
N GLY A 108 18.39 -7.60 11.70
CA GLY A 108 19.19 -8.76 11.31
C GLY A 108 18.63 -9.39 10.03
N GLU A 109 18.28 -10.68 10.08
CA GLU A 109 17.69 -11.43 8.95
C GLU A 109 16.16 -11.60 9.07
N LYS A 110 15.50 -10.86 9.97
CA LYS A 110 14.08 -11.01 10.32
C LYS A 110 13.31 -9.70 10.16
N ILE A 111 12.00 -9.82 10.01
CA ILE A 111 11.06 -8.70 10.00
C ILE A 111 10.74 -8.34 11.45
N SER A 112 11.11 -7.14 11.88
CA SER A 112 10.72 -6.60 13.19
C SER A 112 9.40 -5.84 13.12
N GLU A 113 9.04 -5.29 11.96
CA GLU A 113 7.75 -4.62 11.74
C GLU A 113 7.21 -4.87 10.33
N LEU A 114 5.89 -5.10 10.22
CA LEU A 114 5.13 -5.06 8.96
C LEU A 114 3.84 -4.28 9.17
N ARG A 115 3.65 -3.20 8.41
CA ARG A 115 2.38 -2.47 8.31
C ARG A 115 1.85 -2.55 6.88
N ILE A 116 0.60 -2.99 6.74
CA ILE A 116 -0.10 -3.15 5.46
C ILE A 116 -1.16 -2.07 5.39
N PHE A 117 -1.04 -1.14 4.44
CA PHE A 117 -1.93 0.00 4.25
C PHE A 117 -2.81 -0.22 3.02
N MET A 118 -4.08 -0.53 3.24
CA MET A 118 -5.10 -0.68 2.20
C MET A 118 -6.50 -0.49 2.77
N ASP A 119 -7.45 -0.05 1.94
CA ASP A 119 -8.87 -0.25 2.21
C ASP A 119 -9.24 -1.70 1.92
N VAL A 120 -9.41 -2.49 2.98
CA VAL A 120 -9.69 -3.93 2.92
C VAL A 120 -11.19 -4.25 2.89
N ASN A 121 -12.05 -3.27 3.14
CA ASN A 121 -13.49 -3.49 3.32
C ASN A 121 -14.16 -4.21 2.13
N PRO A 122 -13.81 -3.91 0.85
CA PRO A 122 -14.37 -4.66 -0.29
C PRO A 122 -14.08 -6.16 -0.29
N VAL A 123 -13.06 -6.65 0.44
CA VAL A 123 -12.81 -8.11 0.56
C VAL A 123 -13.98 -8.79 1.28
N PHE A 124 -14.59 -8.12 2.26
CA PHE A 124 -15.63 -8.67 3.12
C PHE A 124 -17.04 -8.29 2.70
N ASP A 125 -17.22 -7.12 2.07
CA ASP A 125 -18.49 -6.67 1.54
C ASP A 125 -18.43 -6.51 0.00
N PRO A 126 -19.01 -7.44 -0.78
CA PRO A 126 -19.04 -7.36 -2.24
C PRO A 126 -20.02 -6.30 -2.79
N SER A 127 -20.79 -5.61 -1.93
CA SER A 127 -21.63 -4.48 -2.35
C SER A 127 -20.83 -3.16 -2.46
N ILE A 128 -19.64 -3.08 -1.86
CA ILE A 128 -18.73 -1.95 -2.03
C ILE A 128 -18.17 -1.96 -3.45
N SER A 129 -18.49 -0.91 -4.21
CA SER A 129 -18.10 -0.80 -5.62
C SER A 129 -16.60 -0.58 -5.77
N VAL A 130 -15.94 -1.45 -6.54
CA VAL A 130 -14.52 -1.35 -6.89
C VAL A 130 -14.42 -1.33 -8.41
N THR A 131 -13.91 -0.23 -8.98
CA THR A 131 -13.90 -0.03 -10.43
C THR A 131 -12.62 -0.61 -11.05
N GLU A 132 -12.59 -0.78 -12.38
CA GLU A 132 -11.35 -1.20 -13.06
C GLU A 132 -10.21 -0.17 -12.93
N LYS A 133 -10.50 1.07 -12.49
CA LYS A 133 -9.51 2.12 -12.16
C LYS A 133 -8.98 1.99 -10.73
N THR A 134 -9.56 1.08 -9.92
CA THR A 134 -9.09 0.76 -8.57
C THR A 134 -7.84 -0.14 -8.61
N SER A 135 -6.75 0.44 -9.12
CA SER A 135 -5.43 -0.20 -9.24
C SER A 135 -4.28 0.78 -8.95
N VAL A 136 -3.12 0.28 -8.50
CA VAL A 136 -1.85 1.00 -8.50
C VAL A 136 -1.27 1.18 -9.89
N PHE A 137 -1.67 0.35 -10.86
CA PHE A 137 -1.19 0.38 -12.24
C PHE A 137 -1.96 1.37 -13.13
N THR A 138 -3.12 1.88 -12.69
CA THR A 138 -3.87 2.90 -13.45
C THR A 138 -3.10 4.22 -13.48
N GLU A 139 -2.82 4.71 -14.68
CA GLU A 139 -2.19 6.01 -14.98
C GLU A 139 -3.24 7.04 -15.44
N ASN A 140 -2.76 8.23 -15.84
CA ASN A 140 -3.59 9.26 -16.44
C ASN A 140 -4.34 8.76 -17.70
N GLU A 141 -5.49 9.36 -17.99
CA GLU A 141 -6.43 8.97 -19.06
C GLU A 141 -6.94 7.51 -18.97
N GLY A 142 -6.75 6.82 -17.84
CA GLY A 142 -7.20 5.44 -17.64
C GLY A 142 -6.30 4.38 -18.29
N LYS A 143 -5.11 4.76 -18.76
CA LYS A 143 -4.07 3.81 -19.20
C LYS A 143 -3.63 2.92 -18.03
N LYS A 144 -3.04 1.76 -18.31
CA LYS A 144 -2.47 0.88 -17.28
C LYS A 144 -1.02 0.55 -17.58
N LEU A 145 -0.16 0.73 -16.58
CA LEU A 145 1.15 0.11 -16.52
C LEU A 145 1.01 -1.40 -16.64
N ILE A 146 1.85 -2.00 -17.47
CA ILE A 146 1.83 -3.43 -17.76
C ILE A 146 2.56 -4.15 -16.61
N PRO A 147 1.96 -4.93 -15.69
CA PRO A 147 2.57 -5.25 -14.38
C PRO A 147 3.92 -6.00 -14.39
N PRO A 148 4.82 -5.91 -13.40
CA PRO A 148 6.11 -6.61 -13.45
C PRO A 148 6.03 -8.13 -13.35
N SER A 149 4.89 -8.69 -12.92
CA SER A 149 4.74 -10.13 -12.69
C SER A 149 5.78 -10.68 -11.69
N THR A 150 6.19 -9.90 -10.69
CA THR A 150 7.31 -10.22 -9.78
C THR A 150 7.08 -11.53 -9.02
N MET A 151 5.94 -11.68 -8.34
CA MET A 151 5.62 -12.94 -7.65
C MET A 151 5.43 -14.11 -8.63
N LYS A 152 4.85 -13.88 -9.83
CA LYS A 152 4.80 -14.91 -10.89
C LYS A 152 6.18 -15.42 -11.28
N ARG A 153 7.18 -14.53 -11.41
CA ARG A 153 8.58 -14.85 -11.70
C ARG A 153 9.26 -15.57 -10.54
N PHE A 154 9.02 -15.14 -9.30
CA PHE A 154 9.53 -15.82 -8.11
C PHE A 154 9.23 -17.33 -8.13
N TYR A 155 7.98 -17.75 -8.38
CA TYR A 155 7.64 -19.18 -8.45
C TYR A 155 8.24 -19.94 -9.65
N THR A 156 8.59 -19.28 -10.74
CA THR A 156 9.14 -19.94 -11.95
C THR A 156 10.66 -19.91 -12.02
N GLU A 157 11.31 -18.95 -11.38
CA GLU A 157 12.74 -18.64 -11.53
C GLU A 157 13.51 -18.82 -10.21
N HIS A 158 12.93 -18.43 -9.07
CA HIS A 158 13.60 -18.50 -7.77
C HIS A 158 13.74 -19.94 -7.27
N PRO A 159 14.89 -20.35 -6.69
CA PRO A 159 15.07 -21.70 -6.15
C PRO A 159 14.00 -22.09 -5.11
N GLU A 160 13.83 -21.28 -4.03
CA GLU A 160 12.80 -21.54 -3.02
C GLU A 160 11.37 -21.48 -3.61
N GLY A 161 11.13 -20.60 -4.59
CA GLY A 161 9.81 -20.48 -5.23
C GLY A 161 9.41 -21.76 -5.96
N ARG A 162 10.33 -22.36 -6.70
CA ARG A 162 10.12 -23.65 -7.39
C ARG A 162 9.99 -24.82 -6.42
N GLU A 163 10.81 -24.85 -5.37
CA GLU A 163 10.77 -25.88 -4.32
C GLU A 163 9.44 -25.86 -3.57
N ARG A 164 8.94 -24.69 -3.19
CA ARG A 164 7.62 -24.55 -2.55
C ARG A 164 6.49 -25.09 -3.44
N VAL A 165 6.53 -24.80 -4.74
CA VAL A 165 5.54 -25.34 -5.68
C VAL A 165 5.60 -26.86 -5.78
N SER A 166 6.80 -27.47 -5.85
CA SER A 166 6.94 -28.93 -5.96
C SER A 166 6.63 -29.67 -4.64
N THR A 167 6.76 -29.02 -3.49
CA THR A 167 6.51 -29.59 -2.15
C THR A 167 5.11 -29.30 -1.59
N GLY A 168 4.16 -28.89 -2.45
CA GLY A 168 2.74 -28.72 -2.07
C GLY A 168 2.34 -27.33 -1.56
N PHE A 169 3.29 -26.40 -1.46
CA PHE A 169 3.06 -24.99 -1.14
C PHE A 169 2.90 -24.12 -2.39
N ALA A 170 2.24 -24.67 -3.42
CA ALA A 170 1.86 -23.89 -4.59
C ALA A 170 0.87 -22.77 -4.19
N PRO A 171 1.02 -21.56 -4.76
CA PRO A 171 0.10 -20.46 -4.50
C PRO A 171 -1.34 -20.81 -4.89
N LYS A 172 -2.34 -20.49 -4.04
CA LYS A 172 -3.74 -20.91 -4.28
C LYS A 172 -4.33 -20.36 -5.57
N TRP A 173 -3.84 -19.21 -6.04
CA TRP A 173 -4.27 -18.55 -7.27
C TRP A 173 -3.64 -19.09 -8.56
N SER A 174 -2.60 -19.95 -8.53
CA SER A 174 -2.00 -20.47 -9.77
C SER A 174 -2.90 -21.42 -10.58
N ILE A 175 -4.13 -21.64 -10.10
CA ILE A 175 -5.15 -22.46 -10.74
C ILE A 175 -5.85 -21.70 -11.90
N ASN A 176 -5.76 -20.36 -11.99
CA ASN A 176 -6.36 -19.52 -13.07
C ASN A 176 -5.48 -18.30 -13.44
N ARG A 177 -5.16 -18.00 -14.74
CA ARG A 177 -4.29 -16.86 -15.17
C ARG A 177 -4.51 -16.36 -16.63
N PRO A 178 -4.11 -15.10 -16.98
CA PRO A 178 -2.87 -14.83 -17.78
C PRO A 178 -1.88 -13.75 -17.21
N LYS A 179 -0.95 -13.17 -18.02
CA LYS A 179 0.29 -12.39 -17.67
C LYS A 179 0.47 -11.06 -18.49
N TRP A 180 1.49 -10.22 -18.16
CA TRP A 180 2.38 -9.32 -19.02
C TRP A 180 3.33 -8.40 -18.15
N PRO A 181 4.35 -7.63 -18.68
CA PRO A 181 5.53 -7.01 -17.95
C PRO A 181 5.82 -5.44 -17.94
N ILE A 182 6.48 -4.85 -16.89
CA ILE A 182 6.83 -3.38 -16.63
C ILE A 182 8.27 -2.92 -17.07
N SER A 183 8.53 -1.60 -17.18
CA SER A 183 9.87 -0.94 -16.95
C SER A 183 9.79 0.47 -16.30
N ALA A 184 10.90 1.06 -15.77
CA ALA A 184 10.94 2.38 -15.09
C ALA A 184 12.37 3.03 -14.93
N THR A 185 12.47 4.35 -14.61
CA THR A 185 13.60 5.16 -13.98
C THR A 185 13.26 6.68 -13.98
N SER A 186 13.90 7.66 -13.28
CA SER A 186 14.92 7.69 -12.19
C SER A 186 14.66 8.78 -11.09
N SER A 187 15.38 9.94 -10.99
CA SER A 187 15.48 10.69 -9.70
C SER A 187 15.83 12.20 -9.62
N GLY A 188 15.36 12.90 -8.56
CA GLY A 188 15.68 14.29 -8.15
C GLY A 188 15.32 14.61 -6.68
N ASP A 189 15.41 15.88 -6.21
CA ASP A 189 15.12 16.27 -4.81
C ASP A 189 13.78 17.01 -4.61
N LEU A 190 12.93 16.45 -3.72
CA LEU A 190 11.46 16.52 -3.81
C LEU A 190 10.72 16.51 -2.45
N LEU A 191 11.28 15.92 -1.39
CA LEU A 191 10.64 15.79 -0.07
C LEU A 191 10.21 17.15 0.48
N SER A 192 11.09 18.15 0.41
CA SER A 192 10.83 19.52 0.85
C SER A 192 9.74 20.25 0.04
N LYS A 193 9.33 19.70 -1.11
CA LYS A 193 8.19 20.19 -1.92
C LYS A 193 6.87 19.55 -1.46
N ALA A 194 6.89 18.25 -1.12
CA ALA A 194 5.74 17.56 -0.55
C ALA A 194 5.33 18.16 0.81
N GLU A 195 6.29 18.45 1.70
CA GLU A 195 6.03 19.06 3.02
C GLU A 195 5.30 20.41 2.90
N LYS A 196 5.79 21.31 2.05
CA LYS A 196 5.16 22.63 1.83
C LYS A 196 3.79 22.55 1.16
N MET A 197 3.56 21.54 0.32
CA MET A 197 2.25 21.27 -0.26
C MET A 197 1.24 20.88 0.84
N VAL A 198 1.65 20.04 1.80
CA VAL A 198 0.82 19.66 2.95
C VAL A 198 0.51 20.87 3.85
N GLU A 199 1.43 21.82 4.01
CA GLU A 199 1.17 23.07 4.77
C GLU A 199 0.03 23.89 4.15
N VAL A 200 0.07 24.18 2.84
CA VAL A 200 -0.96 25.00 2.17
C VAL A 200 -2.30 24.25 2.04
N LEU A 201 -2.27 22.93 1.83
CA LEU A 201 -3.44 22.06 1.90
C LEU A 201 -4.12 22.12 3.27
N THR A 202 -3.33 22.06 4.34
CA THR A 202 -3.85 22.10 5.72
C THR A 202 -4.44 23.47 6.07
N ALA A 203 -3.96 24.54 5.43
CA ALA A 203 -4.49 25.89 5.55
C ALA A 203 -5.75 26.17 4.68
N GLU A 204 -6.15 25.22 3.83
CA GLU A 204 -7.20 25.38 2.82
C GLU A 204 -6.91 26.53 1.81
N ASP A 205 -5.63 26.86 1.60
CA ASP A 205 -5.17 27.88 0.65
C ASP A 205 -5.03 27.27 -0.76
N TRP A 206 -6.17 27.17 -1.46
CA TRP A 206 -6.23 26.51 -2.77
C TRP A 206 -5.41 27.23 -3.85
N GLU A 207 -5.26 28.56 -3.78
CA GLU A 207 -4.46 29.32 -4.75
C GLU A 207 -2.96 29.07 -4.55
N ALA A 208 -2.49 28.91 -3.30
CA ALA A 208 -1.13 28.46 -3.01
C ALA A 208 -0.92 26.94 -3.22
N PHE A 209 -1.99 26.15 -3.21
CA PHE A 209 -1.97 24.69 -3.42
C PHE A 209 -1.78 24.29 -4.89
N TYR A 210 -2.48 24.91 -5.84
CA TYR A 210 -2.43 24.50 -7.25
C TYR A 210 -1.00 24.48 -7.87
N PRO A 211 -0.08 25.42 -7.57
CA PRO A 211 1.27 25.43 -8.14
C PRO A 211 2.19 24.25 -7.79
N TYR A 212 1.81 23.36 -6.86
CA TYR A 212 2.60 22.18 -6.50
C TYR A 212 2.44 21.01 -7.48
N PHE A 213 1.51 21.09 -8.43
CA PHE A 213 1.04 19.97 -9.22
C PHE A 213 1.17 20.22 -10.73
N THR A 214 1.26 19.16 -11.53
CA THR A 214 1.04 19.29 -12.98
C THR A 214 -0.45 19.51 -13.28
N GLU A 215 -0.77 20.18 -14.40
CA GLU A 215 -2.16 20.40 -14.81
C GLU A 215 -2.97 19.10 -14.93
N ASP A 216 -2.28 18.00 -15.25
CA ASP A 216 -2.82 16.66 -15.46
C ASP A 216 -2.54 15.69 -14.29
N LEU A 217 -2.41 16.24 -13.07
CA LEU A 217 -2.29 15.48 -11.82
C LEU A 217 -3.23 14.26 -11.78
N PHE A 218 -2.70 13.10 -11.43
CA PHE A 218 -3.49 11.94 -11.01
C PHE A 218 -3.53 11.90 -9.47
N TYR A 219 -4.72 12.01 -8.88
CA TYR A 219 -4.92 11.94 -7.43
C TYR A 219 -5.85 10.79 -7.06
N LYS A 220 -5.51 10.02 -6.01
CA LYS A 220 -6.31 8.87 -5.59
C LYS A 220 -6.21 8.58 -4.09
N VAL A 221 -7.35 8.23 -3.48
CA VAL A 221 -7.47 7.94 -2.04
C VAL A 221 -8.10 6.56 -1.82
N GLY A 222 -7.32 5.61 -1.30
CA GLY A 222 -7.78 4.25 -1.01
C GLY A 222 -8.35 3.53 -2.25
N ALA A 223 -9.51 2.89 -2.08
CA ALA A 223 -10.20 2.18 -3.16
C ALA A 223 -11.01 3.09 -4.12
N ASN A 224 -11.11 4.39 -3.83
CA ASN A 224 -11.94 5.33 -4.61
C ASN A 224 -11.48 5.49 -6.07
N ASP A 225 -12.42 5.94 -6.91
CA ASP A 225 -12.13 6.35 -8.29
C ASP A 225 -11.11 7.52 -8.31
N PRO A 226 -10.17 7.53 -9.27
CA PRO A 226 -9.15 8.57 -9.36
C PRO A 226 -9.73 9.91 -9.82
N LEU A 227 -9.17 10.97 -9.25
CA LEU A 227 -9.45 12.37 -9.55
C LEU A 227 -8.34 12.93 -10.43
N HIS A 228 -8.69 13.85 -11.33
CA HIS A 228 -7.77 14.41 -12.31
C HIS A 228 -7.65 15.93 -12.18
N GLY A 229 -6.41 16.42 -12.27
CA GLY A 229 -6.02 17.82 -12.18
C GLY A 229 -6.07 18.41 -10.77
N PRO A 230 -5.37 19.53 -10.51
CA PRO A 230 -5.27 20.12 -9.16
C PRO A 230 -6.63 20.55 -8.59
N LYS A 231 -7.55 20.98 -9.46
CA LYS A 231 -8.93 21.34 -9.09
C LYS A 231 -9.79 20.13 -8.69
N GLY A 232 -9.55 18.96 -9.28
CA GLY A 232 -10.23 17.73 -8.89
C GLY A 232 -9.83 17.29 -7.48
N ALA A 233 -8.53 17.37 -7.17
CA ALA A 233 -8.02 17.11 -5.82
C ALA A 233 -8.55 18.12 -4.79
N ALA A 234 -8.46 19.43 -5.07
CA ALA A 234 -8.96 20.48 -4.18
C ALA A 234 -10.48 20.39 -3.94
N GLY A 235 -11.27 20.01 -4.96
CA GLY A 235 -12.70 19.79 -4.82
C GLY A 235 -13.02 18.65 -3.84
N PHE A 236 -12.40 17.48 -4.03
CA PHE A 236 -12.55 16.34 -3.11
C PHE A 236 -12.13 16.69 -1.68
N LEU A 237 -10.96 17.34 -1.51
CA LEU A 237 -10.47 17.74 -0.19
C LEU A 237 -11.41 18.77 0.47
N SER A 238 -11.94 19.72 -0.30
CA SER A 238 -12.93 20.70 0.19
C SER A 238 -14.24 20.05 0.65
N ASP A 239 -14.71 19.02 -0.05
CA ASP A 239 -15.90 18.26 0.35
C ASP A 239 -15.62 17.38 1.57
N PHE A 240 -14.48 16.68 1.58
CA PHE A 240 -14.00 15.89 2.71
C PHE A 240 -13.87 16.73 3.99
N TYR A 241 -13.36 17.96 3.87
CA TYR A 241 -13.16 18.88 4.98
C TYR A 241 -14.45 19.53 5.52
N LYS A 242 -15.61 19.29 4.89
CA LYS A 242 -16.92 19.57 5.50
C LYS A 242 -17.35 18.48 6.49
N ILE A 243 -16.82 17.27 6.35
CA ILE A 243 -17.14 16.10 7.19
C ILE A 243 -16.13 15.99 8.34
N ILE A 244 -14.82 16.07 8.04
CA ILE A 244 -13.75 15.99 9.03
C ILE A 244 -12.69 17.08 8.79
N LYS A 245 -12.28 17.81 9.84
CA LYS A 245 -11.18 18.77 9.72
C LYS A 245 -9.85 18.10 10.07
N PRO A 246 -8.78 18.30 9.27
CA PRO A 246 -7.46 17.78 9.60
C PRO A 246 -6.94 18.45 10.88
N THR A 247 -6.16 17.69 11.63
CA THR A 247 -5.36 18.17 12.76
C THR A 247 -3.94 17.68 12.57
N LYS A 248 -2.98 18.07 13.42
CA LYS A 248 -1.59 17.64 13.30
C LYS A 248 -1.49 16.12 13.16
N HIS A 249 -1.02 15.65 12.00
CA HIS A 249 -0.71 14.24 11.77
C HIS A 249 0.59 13.87 12.48
N ASP A 250 0.66 12.64 12.98
CA ASP A 250 1.85 12.13 13.65
C ASP A 250 2.69 11.37 12.61
N ILE A 251 3.63 12.10 11.99
CA ILE A 251 4.53 11.55 10.96
C ILE A 251 5.48 10.52 11.60
N ARG A 252 5.42 9.30 11.08
CA ARG A 252 6.23 8.15 11.52
C ARG A 252 7.52 8.00 10.72
N GLY A 253 7.49 8.38 9.44
CA GLY A 253 8.68 8.49 8.61
C GLY A 253 8.43 9.15 7.26
N THR A 254 9.51 9.65 6.66
CA THR A 254 9.53 10.26 5.33
C THR A 254 10.72 9.71 4.55
N TRP A 255 10.50 9.34 3.29
CA TRP A 255 11.55 8.78 2.43
C TRP A 255 11.45 9.36 1.02
N GLN A 256 12.60 9.60 0.41
CA GLN A 256 12.71 9.99 -0.99
C GLN A 256 13.42 8.89 -1.76
N ILE A 257 12.72 8.30 -2.72
CA ILE A 257 13.22 7.22 -3.56
C ILE A 257 13.05 7.65 -5.01
N GLY A 258 14.14 8.11 -5.59
CA GLY A 258 14.16 8.52 -6.99
C GLY A 258 13.37 9.81 -7.22
N ASN A 259 12.32 9.76 -8.05
CA ASN A 259 11.38 10.85 -8.26
C ASN A 259 10.12 10.72 -7.38
N THR A 260 10.16 9.85 -6.37
CA THR A 260 9.03 9.49 -5.52
C THR A 260 9.32 9.89 -4.07
N VAL A 261 8.33 10.45 -3.38
CA VAL A 261 8.34 10.71 -1.93
C VAL A 261 7.29 9.83 -1.28
N ILE A 262 7.64 9.18 -0.18
CA ILE A 262 6.74 8.35 0.65
C ILE A 262 6.67 8.97 2.05
N ILE A 263 5.47 9.08 2.61
CA ILE A 263 5.22 9.56 3.98
C ILE A 263 4.35 8.53 4.70
N GLU A 264 4.85 7.96 5.80
CA GLU A 264 4.08 7.10 6.71
C GLU A 264 3.65 7.94 7.92
N MET A 265 2.36 7.90 8.29
CA MET A 265 1.81 8.72 9.36
C MET A 265 0.53 8.16 9.97
N ASP A 266 0.25 8.54 11.22
CA ASP A 266 -1.09 8.48 11.78
C ASP A 266 -1.83 9.78 11.41
N ALA A 267 -2.78 9.68 10.47
CA ALA A 267 -3.56 10.79 9.98
C ALA A 267 -4.69 11.15 10.97
N ASN A 268 -4.55 12.30 11.63
CA ASN A 268 -5.42 12.75 12.71
C ASN A 268 -6.45 13.79 12.24
N TYR A 269 -7.73 13.54 12.53
CA TYR A 269 -8.85 14.40 12.16
C TYR A 269 -9.81 14.66 13.33
N LYS A 270 -10.63 15.70 13.19
CA LYS A 270 -11.78 15.98 14.05
C LYS A 270 -13.06 16.02 13.21
N ARG A 271 -14.01 15.13 13.48
CA ARG A 271 -15.33 15.12 12.84
C ARG A 271 -16.09 16.41 13.14
N VAL A 272 -16.71 17.01 12.11
CA VAL A 272 -17.37 18.32 12.22
C VAL A 272 -18.71 18.23 12.96
N SER A 273 -19.46 17.13 12.78
CA SER A 273 -20.81 16.97 13.33
C SER A 273 -20.87 16.91 14.87
N ASP A 274 -19.89 16.30 15.54
CA ASP A 274 -19.87 16.11 17.00
C ASP A 274 -18.52 16.42 17.67
N GLY A 275 -17.48 16.72 16.89
CA GLY A 275 -16.14 16.98 17.39
C GLY A 275 -15.34 15.76 17.80
N LYS A 276 -15.78 14.53 17.49
CA LYS A 276 -15.04 13.28 17.76
C LYS A 276 -13.67 13.30 17.07
N LYS A 277 -12.63 12.86 17.78
CA LYS A 277 -11.31 12.61 17.19
C LYS A 277 -11.31 11.29 16.43
N ILE A 278 -10.69 11.29 15.25
CA ILE A 278 -10.50 10.12 14.40
C ILE A 278 -9.02 10.07 14.03
N THR A 279 -8.39 8.90 14.15
CA THR A 279 -7.01 8.66 13.74
C THR A 279 -7.00 7.47 12.81
N VAL A 280 -6.34 7.57 11.67
CA VAL A 280 -6.26 6.51 10.65
C VAL A 280 -4.79 6.32 10.25
N PRO A 281 -4.22 5.10 10.33
CA PRO A 281 -2.90 4.82 9.78
C PRO A 281 -2.93 5.04 8.26
N CYS A 282 -2.01 5.87 7.75
CA CYS A 282 -1.97 6.29 6.37
C CYS A 282 -0.55 6.25 5.81
N THR A 283 -0.43 5.88 4.54
CA THR A 283 0.80 6.11 3.76
C THR A 283 0.46 6.92 2.51
N ASP A 284 1.23 7.98 2.27
CA ASP A 284 1.14 8.81 1.08
C ASP A 284 2.33 8.54 0.16
N ILE A 285 2.07 8.44 -1.15
CA ILE A 285 3.07 8.30 -2.20
C ILE A 285 2.88 9.41 -3.23
N TYR A 286 3.86 10.30 -3.34
CA TYR A 286 3.92 11.38 -4.34
C TYR A 286 4.95 11.02 -5.40
N ARG A 287 4.58 11.07 -6.69
CA ARG A 287 5.52 10.96 -7.82
C ARG A 287 5.61 12.28 -8.54
N PHE A 288 6.82 12.73 -8.82
CA PHE A 288 7.07 14.04 -9.41
C PHE A 288 7.48 13.95 -10.88
N GLN A 289 7.06 14.94 -11.66
CA GLN A 289 7.56 15.25 -13.00
C GLN A 289 8.36 16.55 -12.90
N GLY A 290 9.69 16.43 -12.81
CA GLY A 290 10.55 17.56 -12.44
C GLY A 290 10.23 17.99 -11.01
N ASP A 291 9.79 19.25 -10.84
CA ASP A 291 9.51 19.84 -9.54
C ASP A 291 8.01 19.78 -9.14
N LEU A 292 7.15 19.30 -10.02
CA LEU A 292 5.69 19.26 -9.81
C LEU A 292 5.21 17.83 -9.51
N ILE A 293 4.27 17.70 -8.58
CA ILE A 293 3.60 16.43 -8.26
C ILE A 293 2.72 16.05 -9.46
N LYS A 294 3.00 14.88 -10.03
CA LYS A 294 2.32 14.30 -11.19
C LYS A 294 1.30 13.23 -10.77
N GLU A 295 1.66 12.46 -9.76
CA GLU A 295 0.80 11.43 -9.15
C GLU A 295 0.83 11.60 -7.64
N TRP A 296 -0.33 11.53 -7.00
CA TRP A 296 -0.46 11.46 -5.55
C TRP A 296 -1.44 10.35 -5.18
N ARG A 297 -0.97 9.37 -4.42
CA ARG A 297 -1.77 8.26 -3.89
C ARG A 297 -1.74 8.29 -2.37
N VAL A 298 -2.91 8.21 -1.76
CA VAL A 298 -3.13 8.15 -0.32
C VAL A 298 -3.67 6.76 -0.01
N TYR A 299 -3.11 6.06 0.96
CA TYR A 299 -3.51 4.71 1.36
C TYR A 299 -4.03 4.68 2.82
N PRO A 300 -5.25 5.18 3.08
CA PRO A 300 -5.97 4.98 4.34
C PRO A 300 -6.95 3.81 4.22
N ASP A 301 -7.32 3.21 5.35
CA ASP A 301 -8.58 2.47 5.49
C ASP A 301 -9.64 3.47 6.00
N MET A 302 -10.60 3.80 5.13
CA MET A 302 -11.57 4.88 5.33
C MET A 302 -12.74 4.49 6.25
N SER A 303 -12.84 3.24 6.69
CA SER A 303 -13.94 2.76 7.55
C SER A 303 -14.19 3.61 8.82
N PRO A 304 -13.21 4.21 9.51
CA PRO A 304 -13.47 5.06 10.69
C PRO A 304 -14.06 6.44 10.35
N VAL A 305 -14.05 6.79 9.05
CA VAL A 305 -14.52 8.07 8.50
C VAL A 305 -15.88 7.91 7.81
N GLU A 306 -16.16 6.76 7.18
CA GLU A 306 -17.43 6.53 6.47
C GLU A 306 -18.59 6.12 7.39
N VAL A 307 -18.31 5.45 8.51
CA VAL A 307 -19.30 5.08 9.53
C VAL A 307 -19.52 6.24 10.53
N ALA A 308 -19.42 7.49 10.06
CA ALA A 308 -19.23 8.68 10.91
C ALA A 308 -20.13 9.89 10.56
#